data_AF-A0A7W0HA93-F1
#
_entry.id   AF-A0A7W0HA93-F1
#
_cell.length_a   1.000
_cell.length_b   1.000
_cell.length_c   1.000
_cell.angle_alpha   90.00
_cell.angle_beta   90.00
_cell.angle_gamma   90.00
#
_symmetry.space_group_name_H-M   'P 1'
#
loop_
_entity.id
_entity.type
_entity.pdbx_description
1 polymer ?
#
loop_
_entity_poly.entity_id
_entity_poly.type
_entity_poly.pdbx_seq_one_letter_code
_entity_poly.pdbx_strand_id
1 'polypeptide(L)'
;MPPIAAKAARLTKQLDQQSSTMLTPREREVAELVAQGLTNREIAARLYLSERTAENHVQHILTKLDLRNRSQIATWISSRR
;
A
#
# COMPACT_ATOMS: atom_id res chain seq x y z
N MET A 1 -35.92 8.51 9.08
CA MET A 1 -34.51 8.92 9.27
C MET A 1 -33.62 7.94 8.51
N PRO A 2 -32.80 8.41 7.55
CA PRO A 2 -31.83 7.54 6.88
C PRO A 2 -30.75 7.10 7.88
N PRO A 3 -30.24 5.86 7.81
CA PRO A 3 -29.29 5.35 8.78
C PRO A 3 -27.91 6.00 8.62
N ILE A 4 -27.35 6.43 9.75
CA ILE A 4 -26.01 7.03 9.93
C ILE A 4 -24.90 6.16 9.27
N ALA A 5 -25.15 4.85 9.16
CA ALA A 5 -24.26 3.86 8.56
C ALA A 5 -23.85 4.18 7.10
N ALA A 6 -24.75 4.73 6.28
CA ALA A 6 -24.45 5.02 4.88
C ALA A 6 -23.43 6.16 4.70
N LYS A 7 -23.32 7.07 5.68
CA LYS A 7 -22.37 8.18 5.66
C LYS A 7 -20.97 7.75 6.13
N ALA A 8 -20.89 6.86 7.12
CA ALA A 8 -19.63 6.32 7.63
C ALA A 8 -18.92 5.45 6.57
N ALA A 9 -19.66 4.56 5.89
CA ALA A 9 -19.10 3.71 4.84
C ALA A 9 -18.52 4.51 3.65
N ARG A 10 -19.10 5.68 3.35
CA ARG A 10 -18.56 6.59 2.32
C ARG A 10 -17.26 7.26 2.77
N LEU A 11 -17.16 7.66 4.04
CA LEU A 11 -15.95 8.26 4.60
C LEU A 11 -14.76 7.29 4.57
N THR A 12 -14.96 6.03 4.96
CA THR A 12 -13.91 5.01 4.92
C THR A 12 -13.42 4.77 3.50
N LYS A 13 -14.35 4.63 2.54
CA LYS A 13 -14.03 4.45 1.12
C LYS A 13 -13.29 5.65 0.52
N GLN A 14 -13.61 6.87 0.93
CA GLN A 14 -12.97 8.09 0.42
C GLN A 14 -11.53 8.25 0.95
N LEU A 15 -11.30 7.88 2.21
CA LEU A 15 -9.95 7.81 2.81
C LEU A 15 -9.08 6.74 2.11
N ASP A 16 -9.67 5.58 1.78
CA ASP A 16 -8.99 4.51 1.02
C ASP A 16 -8.65 4.93 -0.42
N GLN A 17 -9.47 5.77 -1.05
CA GLN A 17 -9.19 6.29 -2.39
C GLN A 17 -8.14 7.41 -2.38
N GLN A 18 -8.18 8.33 -1.41
CA GLN A 18 -7.16 9.37 -1.25
C GLN A 18 -5.79 8.77 -0.93
N SER A 19 -5.74 7.75 -0.09
CA SER A 19 -4.50 7.02 0.17
C SER A 19 -3.99 6.25 -1.08
N SER A 20 -4.84 6.00 -2.08
CA SER A 20 -4.43 5.29 -3.33
C SER A 20 -3.70 6.22 -4.27
N THR A 21 -4.09 7.49 -4.20
CA THR A 21 -3.43 8.59 -4.89
C THR A 21 -2.15 9.05 -4.20
N MET A 22 -1.86 8.60 -2.96
CA MET A 22 -0.62 8.98 -2.24
C MET A 22 0.63 8.25 -2.72
N LEU A 23 0.49 7.04 -3.25
CA LEU A 23 1.63 6.29 -3.81
C LEU A 23 1.85 6.64 -5.28
N THR A 24 3.11 6.85 -5.63
CA THR A 24 3.53 6.89 -7.03
C THR A 24 3.24 5.55 -7.72
N PRO A 25 3.17 5.49 -9.07
CA PRO A 25 2.95 4.24 -9.79
C PRO A 25 3.94 3.14 -9.39
N ARG A 26 5.21 3.50 -9.23
CA ARG A 26 6.25 2.54 -8.85
C ARG A 26 6.13 2.04 -7.41
N GLU A 27 5.78 2.91 -6.48
CA GLU A 27 5.50 2.51 -5.10
C GLU A 27 4.26 1.61 -5.02
N ARG A 28 3.26 1.83 -5.88
CA ARG A 28 2.09 0.96 -5.97
C ARG A 28 2.46 -0.45 -6.43
N GLU A 29 3.27 -0.58 -7.47
CA GLU A 29 3.78 -1.89 -7.92
C GLU A 29 4.54 -2.61 -6.80
N VAL A 30 5.41 -1.90 -6.07
CA VAL A 30 6.12 -2.47 -4.92
C VAL A 30 5.14 -2.92 -3.83
N ALA A 31 4.16 -2.08 -3.47
CA ALA A 31 3.16 -2.42 -2.45
C ALA A 31 2.32 -3.65 -2.84
N GLU A 32 1.95 -3.79 -4.12
CA GLU A 32 1.23 -4.95 -4.63
C GLU A 32 2.06 -6.24 -4.54
N LEU A 33 3.35 -6.17 -4.83
CA LEU A 33 4.25 -7.33 -4.68
C LEU A 33 4.50 -7.67 -3.20
N VAL A 34 4.57 -6.67 -2.32
CA VAL A 34 4.61 -6.90 -0.86
C VAL A 34 3.34 -7.61 -0.38
N ALA A 35 2.17 -7.22 -0.88
CA ALA A 35 0.90 -7.85 -0.55
C ALA A 35 0.81 -9.31 -1.03
N GLN A 36 1.56 -9.66 -2.08
CA GLN A 36 1.73 -11.04 -2.55
C GLN A 36 2.75 -11.84 -1.69
N GLY A 37 3.36 -11.23 -0.68
CA GLY A 37 4.30 -11.89 0.24
C GLY A 37 5.75 -11.90 -0.22
N LEU A 38 6.10 -11.21 -1.31
CA LEU A 38 7.46 -11.25 -1.87
C LEU A 38 8.46 -10.49 -0.99
N THR A 39 9.69 -11.01 -0.91
CA THR A 39 10.85 -10.37 -0.27
C THR A 39 11.40 -9.21 -1.12
N ASN A 40 12.19 -8.32 -0.51
CA ASN A 40 12.83 -7.21 -1.24
C ASN A 40 13.70 -7.72 -2.40
N ARG A 41 14.38 -8.86 -2.21
CA ARG A 41 15.15 -9.53 -3.26
C ARG A 41 14.29 -9.98 -4.43
N GLU A 42 13.13 -10.58 -4.18
CA GLU A 42 12.20 -11.03 -5.22
C GLU A 42 11.50 -9.87 -5.94
N ILE A 43 11.18 -8.81 -5.19
CA ILE A 43 10.66 -7.56 -5.74
C ILE A 43 11.70 -6.93 -6.66
N ALA A 44 12.95 -6.83 -6.19
CA ALA A 44 14.06 -6.31 -6.96
C ALA A 44 14.27 -7.08 -8.27
N ALA A 45 14.23 -8.41 -8.22
CA ALA A 45 14.33 -9.25 -9.42
C ALA A 45 13.17 -9.01 -10.41
N ARG A 46 11.93 -8.90 -9.93
CA ARG A 46 10.75 -8.67 -10.80
C ARG A 46 10.72 -7.28 -11.42
N LEU A 47 11.21 -6.29 -10.68
CA LEU A 47 11.15 -4.89 -11.07
C LEU A 47 12.45 -4.40 -11.70
N TYR A 48 13.47 -5.26 -11.86
CA TYR A 48 14.80 -4.89 -12.36
C TYR A 48 15.46 -3.77 -11.53
N LEU A 49 15.41 -3.92 -10.21
CA LEU A 49 15.99 -2.99 -9.24
C LEU A 49 17.11 -3.68 -8.44
N SER A 50 17.87 -2.90 -7.67
CA SER A 50 18.68 -3.46 -6.58
C SER A 50 17.80 -3.80 -5.37
N GLU A 51 18.23 -4.76 -4.54
CA GLU A 51 17.53 -5.07 -3.28
C GLU A 51 17.40 -3.85 -2.35
N ARG A 52 18.46 -3.02 -2.28
CA ARG A 52 18.45 -1.76 -1.53
C ARG A 52 17.42 -0.76 -2.07
N THR A 53 17.25 -0.69 -3.38
CA THR A 53 16.24 0.17 -4.00
C THR A 53 14.83 -0.31 -3.67
N ALA A 54 14.58 -1.63 -3.71
CA ALA A 54 13.30 -2.20 -3.30
C ALA A 54 13.01 -1.93 -1.81
N GLU A 55 14.00 -2.10 -0.93
CA GLU A 55 13.91 -1.76 0.49
C GLU A 55 13.55 -0.29 0.71
N ASN A 56 14.23 0.63 0.01
CA ASN A 56 13.93 2.06 0.10
C ASN A 56 12.50 2.38 -0.34
N HIS A 57 12.00 1.74 -1.41
CA HIS A 57 10.60 1.90 -1.81
C HIS A 57 9.65 1.43 -0.71
N VAL A 58 9.91 0.26 -0.09
CA VAL A 58 9.10 -0.24 1.04
C VAL A 58 9.11 0.76 2.19
N GLN A 59 10.28 1.30 2.56
CA GLN A 59 10.38 2.29 3.63
C GLN A 59 9.63 3.59 3.32
N HIS A 60 9.72 4.07 2.07
CA HIS A 60 8.97 5.26 1.64
C HIS A 60 7.46 5.03 1.66
N ILE A 61 7.00 3.84 1.27
CA ILE A 61 5.58 3.46 1.36
C ILE A 61 5.12 3.47 2.82
N LEU A 62 5.88 2.87 3.74
CA LEU A 62 5.57 2.90 5.17
C LEU A 62 5.44 4.33 5.68
N THR A 63 6.40 5.19 5.37
CA THR A 63 6.38 6.60 5.77
C THR A 63 5.20 7.36 5.16
N LYS A 64 4.91 7.19 3.87
CA LYS A 64 3.81 7.89 3.19
C LYS A 64 2.43 7.48 3.70
N LEU A 65 2.29 6.23 4.13
CA LEU A 65 1.03 5.67 4.61
C LEU A 65 0.90 5.68 6.13
N ASP A 66 1.90 6.23 6.84
CA ASP A 66 1.99 6.20 8.30
C ASP A 66 1.86 4.78 8.89
N LEU A 67 2.51 3.81 8.24
CA LEU A 67 2.55 2.41 8.63
C LEU A 67 3.86 2.07 9.33
N ARG A 68 3.81 1.12 10.25
CA ARG A 68 4.94 0.72 11.09
C ARG A 68 5.70 -0.48 10.55
N ASN A 69 5.06 -1.34 9.74
CA ASN A 69 5.70 -2.54 9.23
C ASN A 69 5.13 -3.00 7.89
N ARG A 70 5.90 -3.86 7.20
CA ARG A 70 5.55 -4.37 5.86
C ARG A 70 4.25 -5.16 5.81
N SER A 71 3.84 -5.84 6.87
CA SER A 71 2.59 -6.61 6.85
C SER A 71 1.37 -5.69 6.84
N GLN A 72 1.47 -4.51 7.45
CA GLN A 72 0.43 -3.48 7.32
C GLN A 72 0.26 -2.98 5.88
N ILE A 73 1.32 -2.97 5.06
CA ILE A 73 1.20 -2.66 3.62
C ILE A 73 0.31 -3.69 2.93
N ALA A 74 0.50 -4.98 3.24
CA ALA A 74 -0.31 -6.05 2.69
C ALA A 74 -1.79 -5.88 3.07
N THR A 75 -2.07 -5.64 4.35
CA THR A 75 -3.43 -5.36 4.85
C THR A 75 -4.06 -4.17 4.15
N TRP A 76 -3.28 -3.09 3.95
CA TRP A 76 -3.75 -1.87 3.29
C TRP A 76 -4.05 -2.05 1.79
N ILE A 77 -3.30 -2.92 1.10
CA ILE A 77 -3.63 -3.30 -0.28
C ILE A 77 -4.90 -4.15 -0.32
N SER A 78 -5.07 -5.06 0.64
CA SER A 78 -6.26 -5.93 0.70
C SER A 78 -7.54 -5.19 1.04
N SER A 79 -7.50 -4.13 1.87
CA SER A 79 -8.68 -3.34 2.23
C SER A 79 -9.28 -2.53 1.08
N ARG A 80 -8.55 -2.45 -0.04
CA ARG A 80 -8.93 -1.71 -1.24
C ARG A 80 -9.70 -2.50 -2.29
N ARG A 81 -9.75 -3.82 -2.16
CA ARG A 81 -10.52 -4.71 -3.05
C ARG A 81 -11.91 -4.92 -2.50
#